data_AF-A8XZY2-F1
#
_entry.id   AF-A8XZY2-F1
#
_cell.length_a   1.000
_cell.length_b   1.000
_cell.length_c   1.000
_cell.angle_alpha   90.00
_cell.angle_beta   90.00
_cell.angle_gamma   90.00
#
_symmetry.space_group_name_H-M   'P 1'
#
loop_
_entity.id
_entity.type
_entity.pdbx_description
1 polymer ?
#
loop_
_entity_poly.entity_id
_entity_poly.type
_entity_poly.pdbx_seq_one_letter_code
_entity_poly.pdbx_strand_id
1 'polypeptide(L)'
;MSSDHQERKTIVVKTKMSMADVRRELFGPIQEAARKPYPFALDPSTIWCKLSELRLCMLIMEHKPVGEERSVKKMSIFEGLNRIRDDEHPSVKFFLSEENQMAFDKQRVELARGSTVRMVFPPKYTLRPTLAAIEKKLEEWYNLAICEKNEPNSQRKAGAGTYQIPAYILAEMEKMNAENGNGTST
;
A
#
# COMPACT_ATOMS: atom_id res chain seq x y z
N MET A 1 25.92 10.62 -81.14
CA MET A 1 25.58 9.25 -80.70
C MET A 1 25.11 9.37 -79.27
N SER A 2 23.83 9.06 -79.03
CA SER A 2 23.08 9.38 -77.82
C SER A 2 23.31 8.31 -76.75
N SER A 3 23.69 8.72 -75.55
CA SER A 3 23.90 7.84 -74.39
C SER A 3 22.61 7.80 -73.58
N ASP A 4 21.88 6.69 -73.63
CA ASP A 4 20.67 6.48 -72.85
C ASP A 4 21.00 6.41 -71.34
N HIS A 5 20.57 7.43 -70.60
CA HIS A 5 20.55 7.40 -69.14
C HIS A 5 19.24 6.77 -68.66
N GLN A 6 19.32 5.50 -68.29
CA GLN A 6 18.19 4.77 -67.74
C GLN A 6 18.09 5.01 -66.23
N GLU A 7 17.21 5.93 -65.82
CA GLU A 7 16.88 6.18 -64.41
C GLU A 7 16.25 4.94 -63.76
N ARG A 8 16.96 4.36 -62.79
CA ARG A 8 16.41 3.29 -61.93
C ARG A 8 15.42 3.89 -60.94
N LYS A 9 14.12 3.72 -61.20
CA LYS A 9 13.05 4.05 -60.24
C LYS A 9 13.05 3.03 -59.09
N THR A 10 13.48 3.45 -57.91
CA THR A 10 13.41 2.65 -56.68
C THR A 10 12.00 2.76 -56.09
N ILE A 11 11.22 1.68 -56.18
CA ILE A 11 9.89 1.61 -55.55
C ILE A 11 10.06 1.20 -54.09
N VAL A 12 9.86 2.12 -53.16
CA VAL A 12 9.86 1.82 -51.71
C VAL A 12 8.48 1.29 -51.31
N VAL A 13 8.36 -0.03 -51.20
CA VAL A 13 7.14 -0.68 -50.71
C VAL A 13 7.03 -0.43 -49.19
N LYS A 14 6.13 0.47 -48.78
CA LYS A 14 5.81 0.70 -47.37
C LYS A 14 4.84 -0.35 -46.88
N THR A 15 5.38 -1.45 -46.34
CA THR A 15 4.58 -2.47 -45.66
C THR A 15 4.17 -1.96 -44.29
N LYS A 16 2.89 -2.07 -43.93
CA LYS A 16 2.43 -1.74 -42.57
C LYS A 16 3.10 -2.70 -41.59
N MET A 17 3.83 -2.17 -40.62
CA MET A 17 4.39 -2.99 -39.53
C MET A 17 3.25 -3.58 -38.72
N SER A 18 3.40 -4.84 -38.31
CA SER A 18 2.43 -5.46 -37.43
C SER A 18 2.44 -4.76 -36.07
N MET A 19 1.29 -4.75 -35.38
CA MET A 19 1.20 -4.17 -34.02
C MET A 19 2.19 -4.83 -33.04
N ALA A 20 2.55 -6.09 -33.26
CA ALA A 20 3.55 -6.78 -32.44
C ALA A 20 4.96 -6.23 -32.68
N ASP A 21 5.31 -5.92 -33.94
CA ASP A 21 6.62 -5.36 -34.29
C ASP A 21 6.75 -3.92 -33.78
N VAL A 22 5.69 -3.11 -33.92
CA VAL A 22 5.61 -1.76 -33.34
C VAL A 22 5.79 -1.80 -31.83
N ARG A 23 5.14 -2.75 -31.14
CA ARG A 23 5.28 -2.90 -29.70
C ARG A 23 6.70 -3.28 -29.29
N ARG A 24 7.31 -4.22 -30.00
CA ARG A 24 8.66 -4.69 -29.72
C ARG A 24 9.69 -3.58 -29.95
N GLU A 25 9.54 -2.79 -30.99
CA GLU A 25 10.52 -1.77 -31.36
C GLU A 25 10.40 -0.50 -30.48
N LEU A 26 9.19 -0.02 -30.22
CA LEU A 26 8.97 1.19 -29.40
C LEU A 26 9.04 0.91 -27.89
N PHE A 27 8.46 -0.20 -27.43
CA PHE A 27 8.34 -0.49 -26.00
C PHE A 27 9.32 -1.54 -25.50
N GLY A 28 9.95 -2.34 -26.38
CA GLY A 28 11.00 -3.29 -25.99
C GLY A 28 12.16 -2.61 -25.26
N PRO A 29 12.74 -1.51 -25.78
CA PRO A 29 13.81 -0.79 -25.08
C PRO A 29 13.37 -0.23 -23.72
N ILE A 30 12.11 0.21 -23.59
CA ILE A 30 11.55 0.72 -22.33
C ILE A 30 11.38 -0.43 -21.33
N GLN A 31 10.89 -1.58 -21.77
CA GLN A 31 10.74 -2.78 -20.93
C GLN A 31 12.10 -3.34 -20.50
N GLU A 32 13.10 -3.31 -21.37
CA GLU A 32 14.48 -3.68 -21.04
C GLU A 32 15.10 -2.69 -20.06
N ALA A 33 14.89 -1.38 -20.25
CA ALA A 33 15.36 -0.36 -19.33
C ALA A 33 14.67 -0.45 -17.96
N ALA A 34 13.38 -0.76 -17.91
CA ALA A 34 12.64 -1.00 -16.67
C ALA A 34 13.12 -2.25 -15.91
N ARG A 35 13.72 -3.21 -16.61
CA ARG A 35 14.33 -4.41 -16.00
C ARG A 35 15.77 -4.18 -15.56
N LYS A 36 16.44 -3.12 -16.02
CA LYS A 36 17.80 -2.81 -15.57
C LYS A 36 17.73 -2.33 -14.13
N PRO A 37 18.57 -2.88 -13.23
CA PRO A 37 18.65 -2.37 -11.87
C PRO A 37 19.02 -0.88 -11.92
N TYR A 38 18.40 -0.09 -11.05
CA TYR A 38 18.68 1.33 -10.95
C TYR A 38 20.20 1.58 -10.86
N PRO A 39 20.73 2.69 -11.43
CA PRO A 39 22.17 2.93 -11.57
C PRO A 39 23.00 2.83 -10.28
N PHE A 40 22.35 2.78 -9.11
CA PHE A 40 22.96 2.68 -7.79
C PHE A 40 22.43 1.48 -6.95
N ALA A 41 21.78 0.49 -7.58
CA ALA A 41 21.10 -0.63 -6.91
C ALA A 41 20.06 -0.22 -5.83
N LEU A 42 19.63 1.04 -5.86
CA LEU A 42 18.67 1.63 -4.93
C LEU A 42 17.30 1.64 -5.61
N ASP A 43 16.37 0.81 -5.13
CA ASP A 43 14.98 0.83 -5.56
C ASP A 43 14.25 1.99 -4.85
N PRO A 44 13.84 3.05 -5.57
CA PRO A 44 13.13 4.20 -4.99
C PRO A 44 11.81 3.83 -4.31
N SER A 45 11.23 2.68 -4.67
CA SER A 45 10.00 2.18 -4.05
C SER A 45 10.23 1.57 -2.66
N THR A 46 11.48 1.34 -2.27
CA THR A 46 11.86 0.76 -0.96
C THR A 46 12.53 1.76 -0.03
N ILE A 47 12.86 2.96 -0.54
CA ILE A 47 13.64 3.97 0.18
C ILE A 47 12.71 5.04 0.73
N TRP A 48 12.88 5.34 2.02
CA TRP A 48 12.19 6.45 2.66
C TRP A 48 12.65 7.78 2.07
N CYS A 49 11.71 8.53 1.50
CA CYS A 49 11.93 9.91 1.11
C CYS A 49 11.50 10.86 2.24
N LYS A 50 12.08 12.06 2.27
CA LYS A 50 11.75 13.08 3.29
C LYS A 50 10.26 13.37 3.40
N LEU A 51 9.55 13.31 2.27
CA LEU A 51 8.11 13.56 2.23
C LEU A 51 7.30 12.43 2.88
N SER A 52 7.66 11.16 2.62
CA SER A 52 7.03 10.02 3.29
C SER A 52 7.35 9.98 4.79
N GLU A 53 8.57 10.38 5.18
CA GLU A 53 8.96 10.48 6.59
C GLU A 53 8.16 11.57 7.31
N LEU A 54 8.02 12.76 6.69
CA LEU A 54 7.19 13.83 7.25
C LEU A 54 5.74 13.36 7.44
N ARG A 55 5.17 12.65 6.46
CA ARG A 55 3.83 12.09 6.58
C ARG A 55 3.72 11.06 7.69
N LEU A 56 4.71 10.17 7.81
CA LEU A 56 4.78 9.20 8.91
C LEU A 56 4.79 9.92 10.26
N CYS A 57 5.59 10.98 10.43
CA CYS A 57 5.61 11.78 11.66
C CYS A 57 4.24 12.38 11.99
N MET A 58 3.53 12.94 11.00
CA MET A 58 2.18 13.46 11.21
C MET A 58 1.21 12.37 11.68
N LEU A 59 1.26 11.20 11.06
CA LEU A 59 0.39 10.07 11.41
C LEU A 59 0.75 9.45 12.76
N ILE A 60 2.02 9.45 13.18
CA ILE A 60 2.43 9.00 14.52
C ILE A 60 1.84 9.90 15.61
N MET A 61 1.80 11.22 15.37
CA MET A 61 1.20 12.16 16.31
C MET A 61 -0.32 11.96 16.44
N GLU A 62 -0.99 11.61 15.34
CA GLU A 62 -2.43 11.34 15.32
C GLU A 62 -2.79 9.95 15.88
N HIS A 63 -1.99 8.95 15.52
CA HIS A 63 -2.19 7.54 15.84
C HIS A 63 -0.96 7.01 16.56
N LYS A 64 -0.83 7.34 17.85
CA LYS A 64 0.26 6.86 18.71
C LYS A 64 0.45 5.33 18.56
N PRO A 65 1.56 4.83 17.97
CA PRO A 65 1.68 3.42 17.56
C PRO A 65 1.99 2.44 18.70
N VAL A 66 1.85 2.89 19.95
CA VAL A 66 2.16 2.13 21.18
C VAL A 66 0.97 2.19 22.15
N GLY A 67 0.91 1.20 23.05
CA GLY A 67 -0.11 1.08 24.08
C GLY A 67 -1.32 0.27 23.63
N GLU A 68 -2.49 0.61 24.17
CA GLU A 68 -3.75 -0.03 23.80
C GLU A 68 -4.08 0.21 22.32
N GLU A 69 -4.58 -0.85 21.68
CA GLU A 69 -4.92 -0.87 20.26
C GLU A 69 -3.74 -0.60 19.32
N ARG A 70 -2.49 -0.87 19.74
CA ARG A 70 -1.29 -0.68 18.90
C ARG A 70 -1.43 -1.21 17.47
N SER A 71 -2.06 -2.38 17.31
CA SER A 71 -2.24 -3.01 16.00
C SER A 71 -3.21 -2.24 15.11
N VAL A 72 -4.30 -1.73 15.69
CA VAL A 72 -5.30 -0.91 14.97
C VAL A 72 -4.66 0.42 14.57
N LYS A 73 -3.96 1.07 15.51
CA LYS A 73 -3.29 2.35 15.24
C LYS A 73 -2.19 2.21 14.19
N LYS A 74 -1.38 1.15 14.25
CA LYS A 74 -0.39 0.84 13.19
C LYS A 74 -1.05 0.61 11.84
N MET A 75 -2.22 -0.04 11.80
CA MET A 75 -2.98 -0.21 10.56
C MET A 75 -3.46 1.14 10.01
N SER A 76 -3.97 2.03 10.87
CA SER A 76 -4.36 3.39 10.45
C SER A 76 -3.18 4.19 9.88
N ILE A 77 -1.98 4.08 10.49
CA ILE A 77 -0.76 4.71 9.94
C ILE A 77 -0.42 4.12 8.57
N PHE A 78 -0.48 2.80 8.42
CA PHE A 78 -0.19 2.12 7.17
C PHE A 78 -1.16 2.55 6.06
N GLU A 79 -2.46 2.62 6.35
CA GLU A 79 -3.44 3.12 5.40
C GLU A 79 -3.19 4.58 5.04
N GLY A 80 -2.96 5.45 6.03
CA GLY A 80 -2.71 6.88 5.83
C GLY A 80 -1.43 7.23 5.07
N LEU A 81 -0.44 6.31 5.05
CA LEU A 81 0.76 6.41 4.23
C LEU A 81 0.55 5.95 2.79
N ASN A 82 -0.45 5.12 2.54
CA ASN A 82 -0.71 4.62 1.20
C ASN A 82 -1.84 5.39 0.50
N ARG A 83 -2.69 6.05 1.28
CA ARG A 83 -3.96 6.67 0.86
C ARG A 83 -4.22 7.92 1.67
N ILE A 84 -4.64 8.99 1.00
CA ILE A 84 -5.10 10.23 1.63
C ILE A 84 -6.61 10.28 1.49
N ARG A 85 -7.32 10.36 2.62
CA ARG A 85 -8.78 10.47 2.63
C ARG A 85 -9.22 11.93 2.54
N ASP A 86 -10.39 12.15 1.98
CA ASP A 86 -11.02 13.46 1.80
C ASP A 86 -11.48 14.16 3.10
N ASP A 87 -11.58 13.42 4.21
CA ASP A 87 -11.89 13.97 5.54
C ASP A 87 -10.67 14.36 6.37
N GLU A 88 -9.46 14.05 5.91
CA GLU A 88 -8.25 14.42 6.62
C GLU A 88 -8.05 15.94 6.70
N HIS A 89 -7.17 16.39 7.59
CA HIS A 89 -6.88 17.82 7.73
C HIS A 89 -6.34 18.43 6.42
N PRO A 90 -6.72 19.67 6.02
CA PRO A 90 -6.29 20.28 4.75
C PRO A 90 -4.78 20.33 4.50
N SER A 91 -3.95 20.29 5.56
CA SER A 91 -2.48 20.24 5.45
C SER A 91 -1.97 19.05 4.65
N VAL A 92 -2.75 17.96 4.54
CA VAL A 92 -2.36 16.76 3.78
C VAL A 92 -2.29 17.00 2.27
N LYS A 93 -2.88 18.10 1.79
CA LYS A 93 -2.83 18.53 0.40
C LYS A 93 -1.40 18.65 -0.14
N PHE A 94 -0.44 19.00 0.72
CA PHE A 94 0.97 19.08 0.35
C PHE A 94 1.53 17.74 -0.18
N PHE A 95 0.95 16.61 0.23
CA PHE A 95 1.35 15.27 -0.22
C PHE A 95 0.69 14.83 -1.54
N LEU A 96 -0.17 15.65 -2.15
CA LEU A 96 -0.87 15.33 -3.40
C LEU A 96 -0.20 15.98 -4.62
N SER A 97 -0.36 15.37 -5.79
CA SER A 97 -0.04 16.01 -7.08
C SER A 97 -0.98 17.21 -7.32
N GLU A 98 -0.57 18.18 -8.13
CA GLU A 98 -1.36 19.40 -8.39
C GLU A 98 -2.79 19.09 -8.90
N GLU A 99 -2.92 18.08 -9.76
CA GLU A 99 -4.21 17.59 -10.24
C GLU A 99 -5.09 17.06 -9.10
N ASN A 100 -4.52 16.22 -8.23
CA ASN A 100 -5.23 15.65 -7.09
C ASN A 100 -5.51 16.71 -6.01
N GLN A 101 -4.70 17.75 -5.91
CA GLN A 101 -4.94 18.87 -5.00
C GLN A 101 -6.22 19.62 -5.39
N MET A 102 -6.43 19.90 -6.68
CA MET A 102 -7.66 20.53 -7.16
C MET A 102 -8.88 19.62 -6.96
N ALA A 103 -8.73 18.31 -7.22
CA ALA A 103 -9.79 17.34 -7.01
C ALA A 103 -10.15 17.21 -5.52
N PHE A 104 -9.15 17.22 -4.63
CA PHE A 104 -9.32 17.19 -3.18
C PHE A 104 -10.10 18.41 -2.67
N ASP A 105 -9.76 19.62 -3.12
CA ASP A 105 -10.49 20.83 -2.73
C ASP A 105 -11.96 20.78 -3.18
N LYS A 106 -12.20 20.39 -4.44
CA LYS A 106 -13.55 20.24 -5.00
C LYS A 106 -14.38 19.25 -4.19
N GLN A 107 -13.81 18.07 -3.94
CA GLN A 107 -14.44 17.02 -3.15
C GLN A 107 -14.80 17.50 -1.74
N ARG A 108 -13.93 18.26 -1.07
CA ARG A 108 -14.24 18.83 0.24
C ARG A 108 -15.41 19.81 0.22
N VAL A 109 -15.49 20.65 -0.83
CA VAL A 109 -16.63 21.56 -1.01
C VAL A 109 -17.91 20.76 -1.25
N GLU A 110 -17.85 19.67 -2.02
CA GLU A 110 -19.00 18.78 -2.24
C GLU A 110 -19.45 18.06 -0.96
N LEU A 111 -18.51 17.58 -0.14
CA LEU A 111 -18.81 17.02 1.17
C LEU A 111 -19.45 18.05 2.10
N ALA A 112 -18.94 19.28 2.11
CA ALA A 112 -19.54 20.37 2.88
C ALA A 112 -20.95 20.75 2.41
N ARG A 113 -21.28 20.48 1.14
CA ARG A 113 -22.63 20.62 0.56
C ARG A 113 -23.53 19.41 0.82
N GLY A 114 -23.05 18.39 1.52
CA GLY A 114 -23.82 17.20 1.89
C GLY A 114 -23.69 16.01 0.95
N SER A 115 -22.69 15.99 0.07
CA SER A 115 -22.38 14.77 -0.71
C SER A 115 -22.00 13.62 0.22
N THR A 116 -22.46 12.41 -0.09
CA THR A 116 -22.09 11.17 0.61
C THR A 116 -20.99 10.39 -0.09
N VAL A 117 -20.59 10.82 -1.30
CA VAL A 117 -19.53 10.17 -2.07
C VAL A 117 -18.21 10.45 -1.37
N ARG A 118 -17.46 9.39 -1.05
CA ARG A 118 -16.12 9.50 -0.45
C ARG A 118 -15.06 9.16 -1.48
N MET A 119 -13.99 9.95 -1.48
CA MET A 119 -12.84 9.76 -2.36
C MET A 119 -11.56 9.55 -1.58
N VAL A 120 -10.65 8.82 -2.22
CA VAL A 120 -9.32 8.54 -1.70
C VAL A 120 -8.31 8.90 -2.77
N PHE A 121 -7.24 9.57 -2.36
CA PHE A 121 -6.22 10.09 -3.25
C PHE A 121 -4.88 9.39 -2.99
N PRO A 122 -4.13 9.03 -4.06
CA PRO A 122 -2.79 8.49 -3.89
C PRO A 122 -1.80 9.61 -3.53
N PRO A 123 -0.90 9.40 -2.55
CA PRO A 123 0.15 10.37 -2.24
C PRO A 123 1.22 10.43 -3.34
N LYS A 124 1.88 11.57 -3.48
CA LYS A 124 2.86 11.84 -4.55
C LYS A 124 4.25 11.24 -4.32
N TYR A 125 4.59 10.86 -3.08
CA TYR A 125 5.87 10.20 -2.81
C TYR A 125 5.89 8.79 -3.38
N THR A 126 7.08 8.30 -3.74
CA THR A 126 7.27 7.02 -4.45
C THR A 126 7.14 5.79 -3.56
N LEU A 127 7.62 5.88 -2.31
CA LEU A 127 7.56 4.77 -1.36
C LEU A 127 6.10 4.46 -0.99
N ARG A 128 5.76 3.17 -1.04
CA ARG A 128 4.52 2.61 -0.47
C ARG A 128 4.93 1.64 0.63
N PRO A 129 5.13 2.15 1.86
CA PRO A 129 5.79 1.36 2.89
C PRO A 129 4.90 0.21 3.33
N THR A 130 5.51 -0.97 3.47
CA THR A 130 4.87 -2.13 4.09
C THR A 130 4.78 -1.95 5.60
N LEU A 131 3.91 -2.71 6.27
CA LEU A 131 3.85 -2.71 7.74
C LEU A 131 5.23 -2.99 8.37
N ALA A 132 5.98 -3.95 7.83
CA ALA A 132 7.32 -4.26 8.30
C ALA A 132 8.31 -3.08 8.12
N ALA A 133 8.21 -2.34 7.00
CA ALA A 133 9.04 -1.16 6.78
C ALA A 133 8.71 -0.04 7.77
N ILE A 134 7.43 0.14 8.11
CA ILE A 134 6.98 1.10 9.13
C ILE A 134 7.50 0.68 10.50
N GLU A 135 7.33 -0.59 10.90
CA GLU A 135 7.80 -1.08 12.20
C GLU A 135 9.31 -0.94 12.35
N LYS A 136 10.08 -1.29 11.33
CA LYS A 136 11.53 -1.10 11.34
C LYS A 136 11.91 0.37 11.55
N LYS A 137 11.21 1.29 10.86
CA LYS A 137 11.47 2.73 10.97
C LYS A 137 11.09 3.28 12.35
N LEU A 138 9.98 2.82 12.90
CA LEU A 138 9.53 3.18 14.25
C LEU A 138 10.50 2.66 15.32
N GLU A 139 11.00 1.44 15.16
CA GLU A 139 11.99 0.85 16.06
C GLU A 139 13.30 1.64 16.02
N GLU A 140 13.76 2.01 14.83
CA GLU A 140 14.94 2.85 14.61
C GLU A 140 14.82 4.21 15.31
N TRP A 141 13.67 4.87 15.23
CA TRP A 141 13.48 6.22 15.75
C TRP A 141 13.16 6.28 17.24
N TYR A 142 12.37 5.34 17.74
CA TYR A 142 11.76 5.46 19.07
C TYR A 142 12.07 4.30 20.01
N ASN A 143 12.63 3.18 19.51
CA ASN A 143 12.79 1.95 20.27
C ASN A 143 11.46 1.54 20.93
N LEU A 144 10.57 0.93 20.14
CA LEU A 144 9.18 0.71 20.54
C LEU A 144 9.08 -0.12 21.82
N ALA A 145 10.04 -1.02 22.06
CA ALA A 145 10.10 -1.81 23.28
C ALA A 145 10.21 -0.96 24.56
N ILE A 146 10.92 0.16 24.51
CA ILE A 146 11.00 1.10 25.65
C ILE A 146 9.70 1.87 25.79
N CYS A 147 9.16 2.38 24.67
CA CYS A 147 7.90 3.11 24.68
C CYS A 147 6.76 2.25 25.25
N GLU A 148 6.64 0.98 24.84
CA GLU A 148 5.59 0.08 25.32
C GLU A 148 5.67 -0.20 26.83
N LYS A 149 6.87 -0.24 27.41
CA LYS A 149 7.05 -0.41 28.87
C LYS A 149 6.57 0.80 29.66
N ASN A 150 6.70 2.00 29.06
CA ASN A 150 6.31 3.26 29.69
C ASN A 150 4.83 3.60 29.47
N GLU A 151 4.13 2.87 28.59
CA GLU A 151 2.71 3.07 28.41
C GLU A 151 1.95 2.61 29.66
N PRO A 152 1.00 3.44 30.16
CA PRO A 152 0.03 2.99 31.14
C PRO A 152 -0.95 2.05 30.43
N ASN A 153 -0.54 0.80 30.23
CA ASN A 153 -1.46 -0.22 29.77
C ASN A 153 -2.48 -0.43 30.89
N SER A 154 -3.77 -0.21 30.63
CA SER A 154 -4.77 -0.68 31.56
C SER A 154 -4.56 -2.18 31.71
N GLN A 155 -4.66 -2.69 32.94
CA GLN A 155 -4.80 -4.14 33.11
C GLN A 155 -5.94 -4.54 32.20
N ARG A 156 -5.63 -5.34 31.16
CA ARG A 156 -6.62 -5.83 30.21
C ARG A 156 -7.81 -6.28 31.06
N LYS A 157 -8.92 -5.55 30.98
CA LYS A 157 -10.19 -6.03 31.51
C LYS A 157 -10.62 -7.14 30.56
N ALA A 158 -9.94 -8.29 30.62
CA ALA A 158 -10.60 -9.54 30.33
C ALA A 158 -11.80 -9.50 31.27
N GLY A 159 -13.00 -9.23 30.71
CA GLY A 159 -14.21 -9.29 31.50
C GLY A 159 -14.14 -10.59 32.28
N ALA A 160 -14.41 -10.54 33.59
CA ALA A 160 -14.38 -11.71 34.46
C ALA A 160 -15.43 -12.78 34.09
N GLY A 161 -15.90 -12.80 32.84
CA GLY A 161 -16.62 -13.90 32.24
C GLY A 161 -15.63 -14.98 31.88
N THR A 162 -15.78 -16.14 32.51
CA THR A 162 -15.28 -17.39 31.95
C THR A 162 -15.74 -17.50 30.51
N TYR A 163 -14.80 -17.68 29.57
CA TYR A 163 -15.15 -17.98 28.18
C TYR A 163 -15.98 -19.26 28.17
N GLN A 164 -17.27 -19.15 27.82
CA GLN A 164 -18.12 -20.31 27.62
C GLN A 164 -17.95 -20.80 26.19
N ILE A 165 -17.50 -22.04 26.06
CA ILE A 165 -17.41 -22.70 24.76
C ILE A 165 -18.85 -22.87 24.22
N PRO A 166 -19.15 -22.42 22.99
CA PRO A 166 -20.46 -22.63 22.37
C PRO A 166 -20.88 -24.11 22.38
N ALA A 167 -22.16 -24.36 22.67
CA ALA A 167 -22.69 -25.72 22.87
C ALA A 167 -22.45 -26.68 21.69
N TYR A 168 -22.38 -26.17 20.45
CA TYR A 168 -22.12 -27.00 19.28
C TYR A 168 -20.70 -27.59 19.27
N ILE A 169 -19.70 -26.85 19.79
CA ILE A 169 -18.32 -27.32 19.90
C ILE A 169 -18.22 -28.41 20.97
N LEU A 170 -18.92 -28.24 22.10
CA LEU A 170 -18.98 -29.25 23.16
C LEU A 170 -19.60 -30.56 22.64
N ALA A 171 -20.70 -30.48 21.89
CA ALA A 171 -21.34 -31.64 21.29
C ALA A 171 -20.43 -32.35 20.26
N GLU A 172 -19.61 -31.59 19.52
CA GLU A 172 -18.68 -32.14 18.55
C GLU A 172 -17.46 -32.81 19.24
N MET A 173 -16.98 -32.24 20.33
CA MET A 173 -15.96 -32.86 21.20
C MET A 173 -16.46 -34.16 21.83
N GLU A 174 -17.71 -34.19 22.31
CA GLU A 174 -18.33 -35.40 22.87
C GLU A 174 -18.46 -36.50 21.81
N LYS A 175 -18.86 -36.16 20.59
CA LYS A 175 -18.92 -37.11 19.46
C LYS A 175 -17.53 -37.66 19.11
N MET A 176 -16.53 -36.79 18.97
CA MET A 176 -15.15 -37.23 18.68
C MET A 176 -14.58 -38.12 19.79
N ASN A 177 -14.88 -37.83 21.06
CA ASN A 177 -14.45 -38.66 22.19
C ASN A 177 -15.18 -40.00 22.23
N ALA A 178 -16.46 -40.06 21.86
CA ALA A 178 -17.23 -41.30 21.76
C ALA A 178 -16.76 -42.18 20.59
N GLU A 179 -16.37 -41.57 19.47
CA GLU A 179 -15.81 -42.28 18.30
C GLU A 179 -14.41 -42.82 18.57
N ASN A 180 -13.56 -42.06 19.28
CA ASN A 180 -12.22 -42.49 19.65
C ASN A 180 -12.19 -43.47 20.84
N GLY A 181 -13.20 -43.44 21.73
CA GLY A 181 -13.34 -44.36 22.86
C GLY A 181 -13.83 -45.76 22.49
N ASN A 182 -14.38 -45.94 21.29
CA ASN A 182 -14.87 -47.24 20.78
C ASN A 182 -13.82 -48.02 19.96
N GLY A 183 -12.57 -47.54 19.91
CA GLY A 183 -11.50 -48.06 19.05
C GLY A 183 -10.46 -48.97 19.71
N THR A 184 -10.65 -49.39 20.97
CA THR A 184 -9.75 -50.36 21.62
C THR A 184 -10.54 -51.36 22.45
N SER A 185 -11.12 -52.35 21.77
CA SER A 185 -11.45 -53.66 22.34
C SER A 185 -11.70 -54.64 21.20
N THR A 186 -10.62 -55.13 20.60
CA THR A 186 -10.52 -56.49 20.02
C THR A 186 -9.11 -56.98 20.18
#